data_AF-A0A2S6WMZ1-F1
#
_entry.id   AF-A0A2S6WMZ1-F1
#
_cell.length_a   1.000
_cell.length_b   1.000
_cell.length_c   1.000
_cell.angle_alpha   90.00
_cell.angle_beta   90.00
_cell.angle_gamma   90.00
#
_symmetry.space_group_name_H-M   'P 1'
#
loop_
_entity.id
_entity.type
_entity.pdbx_description
1 polymer ?
#
loop_
_entity_poly.entity_id
_entity_poly.type
_entity_poly.pdbx_seq_one_letter_code
_entity_poly.pdbx_strand_id
1 'polypeptide(L)'
;MFRVWGSAPSGVDITYGNDGTNLQGKGLPLKKTLTVKDDALYYQVTAQLMGGGDIQCSITIDGRTKTGRAQGGYNICSAQLNSDFSGGFS
;
A
#
# COMPACT_ATOMS: atom_id res chain seq x y z
N MET A 1 7.20 -1.69 5.33
CA MET A 1 7.24 -0.31 4.80
C MET A 1 6.29 -0.18 3.63
N PHE A 2 5.39 0.80 3.69
CA PHE A 2 4.44 1.17 2.64
C PHE A 2 4.95 2.38 1.88
N ARG A 3 4.75 2.37 0.57
CA ARG A 3 5.06 3.51 -0.30
C ARG A 3 3.94 3.71 -1.31
N VAL A 4 3.65 4.96 -1.61
CA VAL A 4 2.82 5.37 -2.76
C VAL A 4 3.48 6.58 -3.40
N TRP A 5 3.67 6.56 -4.71
CA TRP A 5 4.32 7.64 -5.45
C TRP A 5 3.79 7.75 -6.87
N GLY A 6 4.14 8.82 -7.56
CA GLY A 6 3.63 9.15 -8.90
C GLY A 6 2.92 10.49 -8.89
N SER A 7 1.93 10.64 -9.77
CA SER A 7 1.16 11.87 -9.94
C SER A 7 -0.33 11.60 -9.81
N ALA A 8 -1.00 12.40 -8.98
CA ALA A 8 -2.45 12.38 -8.82
C ALA A 8 -2.95 13.83 -8.66
N PRO A 9 -3.09 14.59 -9.76
CA PRO A 9 -3.50 15.99 -9.72
C PRO A 9 -4.83 16.23 -9.02
N SER A 10 -5.77 15.28 -9.14
CA SER A 10 -7.07 15.32 -8.46
C SER A 10 -7.04 14.77 -7.03
N GLY A 11 -5.86 14.39 -6.53
CA GLY A 11 -5.68 13.77 -5.23
C GLY A 11 -5.72 12.24 -5.27
N VAL A 12 -5.32 11.65 -4.14
CA VAL A 12 -5.29 10.21 -3.92
C VAL A 12 -5.72 9.93 -2.48
N ASP A 13 -6.60 8.94 -2.31
CA ASP A 13 -6.99 8.42 -1.00
C ASP A 13 -6.22 7.13 -0.75
N ILE A 14 -5.43 7.10 0.33
CA ILE A 14 -4.53 5.99 0.64
C ILE A 14 -4.97 5.34 1.95
N THR A 15 -5.16 4.02 1.94
CA THR A 15 -5.33 3.22 3.16
C THR A 15 -4.18 2.22 3.24
N TYR A 16 -3.61 2.04 4.43
CA TYR A 16 -2.53 1.08 4.68
C TYR A 16 -2.60 0.48 6.07
N GLY A 17 -2.06 -0.72 6.23
CA GLY A 17 -2.01 -1.39 7.53
C GLY A 17 -2.04 -2.91 7.38
N ASN A 18 -2.59 -3.58 8.38
CA ASN A 18 -2.76 -5.03 8.42
C ASN A 18 -4.23 -5.41 8.61
N ASP A 19 -4.49 -6.70 8.71
CA ASP A 19 -5.79 -7.30 9.01
C ASP A 19 -6.47 -6.77 10.29
N GLY A 20 -5.70 -6.21 11.23
CA GLY A 20 -6.22 -5.57 12.44
C GLY A 20 -6.20 -4.04 12.44
N THR A 21 -5.73 -3.37 11.37
CA THR A 21 -5.55 -1.90 11.37
C THR A 21 -5.68 -1.30 9.97
N ASN A 22 -6.53 -0.27 9.83
CA ASN A 22 -6.69 0.51 8.60
C ASN A 22 -6.35 2.00 8.84
N LEU A 23 -5.10 2.37 8.60
CA LEU A 23 -4.63 3.75 8.74
C LEU A 23 -4.86 4.52 7.44
N GLN A 24 -5.14 5.82 7.59
CA GLN A 24 -5.34 6.72 6.47
C GLN A 24 -4.06 7.49 6.14
N GLY A 25 -3.84 7.70 4.84
CA GLY A 25 -2.79 8.52 4.27
C GLY A 25 -3.37 9.44 3.20
N LYS A 26 -2.76 10.62 3.03
CA LYS A 26 -3.14 11.58 1.99
C LYS A 26 -1.90 12.14 1.33
N GLY A 27 -2.03 12.44 0.04
CA GLY A 27 -0.99 13.07 -0.76
C GLY A 27 0.12 12.12 -1.21
N LEU A 28 0.94 12.62 -2.15
CA LEU A 28 2.09 11.92 -2.71
C LEU A 28 3.36 12.78 -2.57
N PRO A 29 4.54 12.16 -2.36
CA PRO A 29 4.72 10.75 -2.09
C PRO A 29 4.36 10.38 -0.63
N LEU A 30 3.82 9.19 -0.43
CA LEU A 30 3.62 8.59 0.89
C LEU A 30 4.72 7.56 1.17
N LYS A 31 5.30 7.63 2.37
CA LYS A 31 6.21 6.63 2.93
C LYS A 31 5.87 6.42 4.41
N LYS A 32 5.49 5.20 4.78
CA LYS A 32 5.10 4.85 6.16
C LYS A 32 5.68 3.51 6.57
N THR A 33 6.01 3.38 7.84
CA THR A 33 6.52 2.14 8.44
C THR A 33 5.64 1.79 9.63
N LEU A 34 5.31 0.52 9.75
CA LEU A 34 4.68 -0.07 10.93
C LEU A 34 5.60 -1.18 11.43
N THR A 35 5.56 -1.41 12.74
CA THR A 35 6.15 -2.62 13.33
C THR A 35 5.40 -3.83 12.81
N VAL A 36 6.15 -4.85 12.37
CA VAL A 36 5.58 -6.13 11.96
C VAL A 36 5.06 -6.85 13.20
N LYS A 37 3.87 -7.43 13.11
CA LYS A 37 3.27 -8.26 14.16
C LYS A 37 3.22 -9.69 13.70
N ASP A 38 3.63 -10.61 14.57
CA ASP A 38 3.74 -12.04 14.26
C ASP A 38 2.37 -12.70 14.01
N ASP A 39 1.29 -12.11 14.54
CA ASP A 39 -0.08 -12.57 14.40
C ASP A 39 -0.85 -11.95 13.22
N ALA A 40 -0.23 -11.02 12.48
CA ALA A 40 -0.87 -10.37 11.34
C ALA A 40 -0.98 -11.32 10.14
N LEU A 41 -2.19 -11.51 9.60
CA LEU A 41 -2.41 -12.40 8.45
C LEU A 41 -1.92 -11.78 7.14
N TYR A 42 -1.96 -10.45 7.02
CA TYR A 42 -1.46 -9.74 5.85
C TYR A 42 -1.17 -8.28 6.16
N TYR A 43 -0.36 -7.66 5.30
CA TYR A 43 -0.21 -6.21 5.23
C TYR A 43 -0.60 -5.72 3.84
N GLN A 44 -1.35 -4.63 3.77
CA GLN A 44 -1.87 -4.08 2.54
C GLN A 44 -1.72 -2.56 2.45
N VAL A 45 -1.67 -2.06 1.22
CA VAL A 45 -1.82 -0.65 0.86
C VAL A 45 -2.69 -0.57 -0.37
N THR A 46 -3.69 0.28 -0.29
CA THR A 46 -4.51 0.69 -1.42
C THR A 46 -4.37 2.19 -1.59
N ALA A 47 -4.31 2.63 -2.84
CA ALA A 47 -4.28 4.04 -3.20
C ALA A 47 -5.21 4.27 -4.37
N GLN A 48 -6.31 4.98 -4.14
CA GLN A 48 -7.31 5.28 -5.15
C GLN A 48 -7.08 6.66 -5.73
N LEU A 49 -6.93 6.74 -7.04
CA LEU A 49 -6.95 8.00 -7.76
C LEU A 49 -8.33 8.65 -7.64
N MET A 50 -8.38 9.92 -7.26
CA MET A 50 -9.62 10.69 -7.14
C MET A 50 -9.93 11.49 -8.41
N GLY A 51 -9.57 10.92 -9.56
CA GLY A 51 -9.62 11.56 -10.88
C GLY A 51 -8.47 11.05 -11.73
N GLY A 52 -7.89 11.91 -12.57
CA GLY A 52 -6.76 11.53 -13.42
C GLY A 52 -5.46 11.28 -12.63
N GLY A 53 -4.64 10.33 -13.06
CA GLY A 53 -3.29 10.15 -12.53
C GLY A 53 -2.56 8.91 -13.02
N ASP A 54 -1.36 8.75 -12.48
CA ASP A 54 -0.49 7.59 -12.65
C ASP A 54 0.33 7.41 -11.36
N ILE A 55 -0.02 6.38 -10.59
CA ILE A 55 0.59 6.10 -9.30
C ILE A 55 1.07 4.65 -9.23
N GLN A 56 2.12 4.46 -8.45
CA GLN A 56 2.64 3.18 -8.03
C GLN A 56 2.57 3.08 -6.51
N CYS A 57 2.37 1.87 -6.02
CA CYS A 57 2.34 1.57 -4.60
C CYS A 57 3.15 0.31 -4.34
N SER A 58 3.74 0.22 -3.16
CA SER A 58 4.49 -0.96 -2.76
C SER A 58 4.42 -1.23 -1.27
N ILE A 59 4.61 -2.49 -0.92
CA ILE A 59 4.87 -2.93 0.45
C ILE A 59 6.15 -3.72 0.44
N THR A 60 7.03 -3.41 1.39
CA THR A 60 8.22 -4.19 1.68
C THR A 60 8.21 -4.67 3.12
N ILE A 61 8.32 -5.99 3.36
CA ILE A 61 8.47 -6.60 4.68
C ILE A 61 9.60 -7.62 4.57
N ASP A 62 10.59 -7.57 5.46
CA ASP A 62 11.73 -8.50 5.50
C ASP A 62 12.40 -8.74 4.13
N GLY A 63 12.61 -7.64 3.39
CA GLY A 63 13.23 -7.67 2.06
C GLY A 63 12.30 -8.14 0.93
N ARG A 64 11.14 -8.73 1.22
CA ARG A 64 10.11 -9.09 0.23
C ARG A 64 9.35 -7.85 -0.17
N THR A 65 9.17 -7.62 -1.47
CA THR A 65 8.42 -6.45 -1.97
C THR A 65 7.33 -6.88 -2.94
N LYS A 66 6.11 -6.34 -2.74
CA LYS A 66 5.03 -6.38 -3.72
C LYS A 66 4.74 -4.97 -4.19
N THR A 67 4.36 -4.85 -5.45
CA THR A 67 4.06 -3.59 -6.09
C THR A 67 2.72 -3.64 -6.82
N GLY A 68 2.12 -2.48 -6.98
CA GLY A 68 0.96 -2.25 -7.84
C GLY A 68 1.15 -0.96 -8.62
N ARG A 69 0.29 -0.75 -9.62
CA ARG A 69 0.20 0.49 -10.39
C ARG A 69 -1.25 0.76 -10.75
N ALA A 70 -1.64 2.02 -10.68
CA ALA A 70 -2.91 2.50 -11.20
C ALA A 70 -2.68 3.72 -12.08
N GLN A 71 -3.33 3.72 -13.24
CA GLN A 71 -3.24 4.80 -14.22
C GLN A 71 -4.63 5.06 -14.80
N GLY A 72 -4.85 6.30 -15.22
CA GLY A 72 -6.10 6.75 -15.82
C GLY A 72 -6.95 7.54 -14.83
N GLY A 73 -8.25 7.31 -14.84
CA GLY A 73 -9.21 7.96 -13.94
C GLY A 73 -9.25 7.31 -12.56
N TYR A 74 -10.46 7.16 -12.02
CA TYR A 74 -10.75 6.51 -10.74
C TYR A 74 -10.33 5.03 -10.72
N ASN A 75 -9.04 4.79 -10.52
CA ASN A 75 -8.43 3.47 -10.51
C ASN A 75 -7.61 3.29 -9.23
N ILE A 76 -7.41 2.03 -8.83
CA ILE A 76 -6.87 1.67 -7.52
C ILE A 76 -5.53 0.97 -7.71
N CYS A 77 -4.50 1.51 -7.08
CA CYS A 77 -3.24 0.81 -6.88
C CYS A 77 -3.37 -0.05 -5.62
N SER A 78 -3.12 -1.34 -5.72
CA SER A 78 -3.12 -2.24 -4.56
C SER A 78 -1.85 -3.09 -4.55
N ALA A 79 -1.30 -3.27 -3.36
CA ALA A 79 -0.25 -4.23 -3.07
C ALA A 79 -0.53 -4.87 -1.71
N GLN A 80 -0.31 -6.18 -1.60
CA GLN A 80 -0.51 -6.94 -0.38
C GLN A 80 0.58 -8.00 -0.25
N LEU A 81 1.09 -8.18 0.96
CA LEU A 81 1.94 -9.30 1.37
C LEU A 81 1.18 -10.11 2.41
N ASN A 82 1.11 -11.43 2.20
CA ASN A 82 0.45 -12.32 3.14
C ASN A 82 1.48 -12.94 4.07
N SER A 83 1.11 -13.16 5.32
CA SER A 83 1.90 -13.95 6.24
C SER A 83 1.88 -15.42 5.79
N ASP A 84 3.03 -16.09 5.89
CA ASP A 84 3.14 -17.52 5.73
C ASP A 84 2.95 -18.23 7.08
N PHE A 85 2.68 -19.54 7.05
CA PHE A 85 2.45 -20.33 8.26
C PHE A 85 3.68 -20.42 9.20
N SER A 86 4.82 -19.87 8.81
CA SER A 86 6.05 -19.80 9.60
C SER A 86 6.37 -18.38 10.13
N GLY A 87 5.47 -17.41 9.96
CA GLY A 87 5.66 -16.02 10.39
C GLY A 87 6.47 -15.14 9.43
N GLY A 88 6.81 -15.64 8.24
CA GLY A 88 7.38 -14.86 7.13
C GLY A 88 6.30 -14.24 6.24
N PHE A 89 6.69 -13.51 5.18
CA PHE A 89 5.75 -12.86 4.25
C PHE A 89 6.01 -13.21 2.77
N SER A 90 4.94 -13.41 1.97
CA SER A 90 5.01 -13.78 0.53
C SER A 90 4.03 -13.07 -0.40
#